data_AF-A0A3M1RL97-F1
#
_entry.id   AF-A0A3M1RL97-F1
#
_cell.length_a   1.000
_cell.length_b   1.000
_cell.length_c   1.000
_cell.angle_alpha   90.00
_cell.angle_beta   90.00
_cell.angle_gamma   90.00
#
_symmetry.space_group_name_H-M   'P 1'
#
loop_
_entity.id
_entity.type
_entity.pdbx_description
1 polymer ?
#
loop_
_entity_poly.entity_id
_entity_poly.type
_entity_poly.pdbx_seq_one_letter_code
_entity_poly.pdbx_strand_id
1 'polypeptide(L)'
;MQITEVRIKLMDEPGERLKAFCSITFDDCFVIRDLKIIEGASGPFVAMPSRKLTARCPKCRTKNHLRARYCNQCGTHLKEPHIAKDEDGRPKLYADVAHPINPECREAIQREVIAAYQEELERSKQPGYVSRYEDYDIDDAPTSKRQATAHVEPPEAPSGPHKPPADGVSPRATGADVERNHRG
;
A
#
# COMPACT_ATOMS: atom_id res chain seq x y z
N MET A 1 27.98 -10.44 -5.37
CA MET A 1 26.72 -10.20 -4.67
C MET A 1 25.84 -11.41 -4.89
N GLN A 2 25.56 -12.15 -3.83
CA GLN A 2 24.71 -13.35 -3.82
C GLN A 2 23.40 -13.03 -3.11
N ILE A 3 22.30 -13.61 -3.59
CA ILE A 3 21.02 -13.54 -2.90
C ILE A 3 21.04 -14.68 -1.88
N THR A 4 21.11 -14.35 -0.60
CA THR A 4 21.22 -15.33 0.47
C THR A 4 19.86 -15.75 1.02
N GLU A 5 18.84 -14.92 0.82
CA GLU A 5 17.48 -15.22 1.26
C GLU A 5 16.44 -14.61 0.32
N VAL A 6 15.34 -15.35 0.11
CA VAL A 6 14.15 -14.88 -0.60
C VAL A 6 12.91 -15.22 0.23
N ARG A 7 12.08 -14.22 0.51
CA ARG A 7 10.81 -14.39 1.24
C ARG A 7 9.64 -13.99 0.36
N ILE A 8 8.64 -14.87 0.29
CA ILE A 8 7.49 -14.72 -0.60
C ILE A 8 6.21 -14.56 0.21
N LYS A 9 5.42 -13.54 -0.12
CA LYS A 9 4.04 -13.35 0.33
C LYS A 9 3.11 -13.54 -0.87
N LEU A 10 2.48 -14.72 -0.96
CA LEU A 10 1.52 -15.02 -2.03
C LEU A 10 0.28 -14.11 -1.92
N MET A 11 -0.24 -13.67 -3.06
CA MET A 11 -1.48 -12.91 -3.18
C MET A 11 -2.53 -13.80 -3.85
N ASP A 12 -3.73 -13.86 -3.26
CA ASP A 12 -4.81 -14.76 -3.67
C ASP A 12 -6.00 -14.01 -4.27
N GLU A 13 -5.72 -12.98 -5.08
CA GLU A 13 -6.76 -12.23 -5.77
C GLU A 13 -6.93 -12.74 -7.22
N PRO A 14 -8.06 -13.41 -7.54
CA PRO A 14 -8.29 -13.94 -8.87
C PRO A 14 -8.45 -12.81 -9.88
N GLY A 15 -7.81 -12.95 -11.04
CA GLY A 15 -7.84 -11.95 -12.11
C GLY A 15 -6.80 -10.83 -11.97
N GLU A 16 -6.12 -10.72 -10.83
CA GLU A 16 -5.02 -9.78 -10.68
C GLU A 16 -3.72 -10.30 -11.30
N ARG A 17 -2.94 -9.36 -11.85
CA ARG A 17 -1.60 -9.65 -12.39
C ARG A 17 -0.56 -9.78 -11.28
N LEU A 18 -0.79 -9.16 -10.12
CA LEU A 18 0.12 -9.29 -8.98
C LEU A 18 -0.08 -10.67 -8.36
N LYS A 19 0.99 -11.47 -8.29
CA LYS A 19 0.95 -12.85 -7.77
C LYS A 19 1.56 -12.98 -6.38
N ALA A 20 2.58 -12.17 -6.09
CA ALA A 20 3.21 -12.17 -4.78
C ALA A 20 3.98 -10.87 -4.56
N PHE A 21 4.17 -10.53 -3.29
CA PHE A 21 5.26 -9.65 -2.85
C PHE A 21 6.47 -10.50 -2.45
N CYS A 22 7.66 -9.92 -2.62
CA CYS A 22 8.92 -10.57 -2.35
C CYS A 22 9.85 -9.61 -1.60
N SER A 23 10.60 -10.15 -0.65
CA SER A 23 11.77 -9.49 -0.06
C SER A 23 12.99 -10.36 -0.31
N ILE A 24 14.11 -9.74 -0.67
CA ILE A 24 15.38 -10.43 -0.93
C ILE A 24 16.48 -9.87 -0.03
N THR A 25 17.37 -10.75 0.44
CA THR A 25 18.56 -10.40 1.22
C THR A 25 19.80 -10.69 0.37
N PHE A 26 20.68 -9.69 0.25
CA PHE A 26 21.98 -9.82 -0.39
C PHE A 26 23.06 -9.99 0.65
N ASP A 27 23.93 -10.98 0.44
CA ASP A 27 25.15 -11.25 1.21
C ASP A 27 24.90 -11.17 2.74
N ASP A 28 23.73 -11.63 3.21
CA ASP A 28 23.26 -11.58 4.62
C ASP A 28 23.33 -10.20 5.31
N CYS A 29 23.45 -9.11 4.55
CA CYS A 29 23.70 -7.79 5.12
C CYS A 29 22.81 -6.68 4.55
N PHE A 30 22.09 -6.91 3.45
CA PHE A 30 21.28 -5.89 2.83
C PHE A 30 19.95 -6.44 2.30
N VAL A 31 18.83 -5.94 2.84
CA VAL A 31 17.48 -6.38 2.46
C VAL A 31 16.82 -5.36 1.54
N ILE A 32 16.24 -5.84 0.44
CA ILE A 32 15.32 -5.08 -0.41
C ILE A 32 13.92 -5.67 -0.27
N ARG A 33 12.97 -4.84 0.17
CA ARG A 33 11.55 -5.19 0.32
C ARG A 33 10.73 -4.71 -0.87
N ASP A 34 9.48 -5.15 -0.92
CA ASP A 34 8.45 -4.70 -1.88
C ASP A 34 8.77 -4.97 -3.35
N LEU A 35 9.54 -6.03 -3.64
CA LEU A 35 9.58 -6.59 -4.99
C LEU A 35 8.22 -7.23 -5.28
N LYS A 36 7.81 -7.20 -6.53
CA LYS A 36 6.51 -7.73 -6.97
C LYS A 36 6.73 -8.81 -8.01
N ILE A 37 6.05 -9.93 -7.87
CA ILE A 37 5.97 -10.95 -8.91
C ILE A 37 4.68 -10.70 -9.68
N ILE A 38 4.82 -10.41 -10.97
CA ILE A 38 3.72 -9.99 -11.85
C ILE A 38 3.59 -10.97 -12.99
N GLU A 39 2.35 -11.38 -13.30
CA GLU A 39 2.03 -12.18 -14.47
C GLU A 39 2.15 -11.34 -15.75
N GLY A 40 3.07 -11.72 -16.62
CA GLY A 40 3.30 -11.15 -17.95
C GLY A 40 2.77 -12.04 -19.08
N ALA A 41 2.92 -11.60 -20.32
CA ALA A 41 2.54 -12.42 -21.48
C ALA A 41 3.44 -13.65 -21.67
N SER A 42 4.70 -13.56 -21.20
CA SER A 42 5.70 -14.64 -21.28
C SER A 42 5.87 -15.38 -19.94
N GLY A 43 4.88 -15.27 -19.05
CA GLY A 43 4.92 -15.83 -17.70
C GLY A 43 5.27 -14.81 -16.61
N PRO A 44 5.45 -15.27 -15.37
CA PRO A 44 5.71 -14.41 -14.21
C PRO A 44 7.11 -13.79 -14.28
N PHE A 45 7.21 -12.51 -13.94
CA PHE A 45 8.46 -11.76 -13.88
C PHE A 45 8.53 -10.89 -12.63
N VAL A 46 9.75 -10.46 -12.27
CA VAL A 46 10.00 -9.65 -11.09
C VAL A 46 10.02 -8.17 -11.44
N ALA A 47 9.12 -7.40 -10.83
CA ALA A 47 9.13 -5.95 -10.85
C ALA A 47 9.77 -5.42 -9.58
N MET A 48 10.67 -4.45 -9.75
CA MET A 48 11.42 -3.83 -8.66
C MET A 48 10.52 -2.96 -7.77
N PRO A 49 10.92 -2.70 -6.51
CA PRO A 49 10.22 -1.77 -5.65
C PRO A 49 10.23 -0.38 -6.29
N SER A 50 9.07 0.26 -6.37
CA SER A 50 8.90 1.54 -7.06
C SER A 50 8.19 2.55 -6.19
N ARG A 51 8.55 3.83 -6.36
CA ARG A 51 7.87 4.95 -5.70
C ARG A 51 7.21 5.85 -6.71
N LYS A 52 6.11 6.48 -6.30
CA LYS A 52 5.46 7.53 -7.09
C LYS A 52 6.37 8.76 -7.15
N LEU A 53 6.56 9.29 -8.35
CA LEU A 53 7.32 10.53 -8.55
C LEU A 53 6.53 11.74 -8.04
N THR A 54 7.27 12.72 -7.54
CA THR A 54 6.74 13.91 -6.90
C THR A 54 7.46 15.18 -7.35
N ALA A 55 6.71 16.27 -7.52
CA ALA A 55 7.26 17.61 -7.73
C ALA A 55 7.02 18.49 -6.49
N ARG A 56 7.87 19.51 -6.29
CA ARG A 56 7.71 20.47 -5.20
C ARG A 56 6.78 21.60 -5.63
N CYS A 57 5.84 21.97 -4.76
CA CYS A 57 4.98 23.13 -4.98
C CYS A 57 5.84 24.41 -5.13
N PRO A 58 5.57 25.29 -6.11
CA PRO A 58 6.31 26.55 -6.28
C PRO A 58 6.08 27.54 -5.13
N LYS A 59 4.95 27.45 -4.42
CA LYS A 59 4.61 28.34 -3.30
C LYS A 59 5.14 27.85 -1.95
N CYS A 60 4.77 26.63 -1.54
CA CYS A 60 5.07 26.11 -0.19
C CYS A 60 6.11 24.98 -0.16
N ARG A 61 6.67 24.56 -1.31
CA ARG A 61 7.69 23.51 -1.44
C ARG A 61 7.29 22.09 -1.00
N THR A 62 6.05 21.88 -0.54
CA THR A 62 5.49 20.54 -0.27
C THR A 62 5.62 19.63 -1.49
N LYS A 63 5.96 18.36 -1.27
CA LYS A 63 6.00 17.33 -2.31
C LYS A 63 4.56 16.95 -2.68
N ASN A 64 4.23 17.06 -3.96
CA ASN A 64 2.95 16.63 -4.52
C ASN A 64 3.21 15.59 -5.60
N HIS A 65 2.28 14.66 -5.81
CA HIS A 65 2.39 13.71 -6.91
C HIS A 65 2.43 14.45 -8.26
N LEU A 66 3.15 13.91 -9.25
CA LEU A 66 3.34 14.62 -10.53
C LEU A 66 2.04 15.03 -11.25
N ARG A 67 0.95 14.29 -11.06
CA ARG A 67 -0.37 14.59 -11.66
C ARG A 67 -1.28 15.48 -10.78
N ALA A 68 -0.77 16.05 -9.70
CA ALA A 68 -1.58 16.87 -8.80
C ALA A 68 -1.90 18.20 -9.49
N ARG A 69 -3.19 18.53 -9.59
CA ARG A 69 -3.65 19.84 -10.11
C ARG A 69 -3.56 20.94 -9.05
N TYR A 70 -3.62 20.57 -7.77
CA TYR A 70 -3.53 21.49 -6.64
C TYR A 70 -2.54 20.96 -5.61
N CYS A 71 -1.93 21.87 -4.88
CA CYS A 71 -1.04 21.49 -3.79
C CYS A 71 -1.83 20.93 -2.60
N ASN A 72 -1.43 19.76 -2.12
CA ASN A 72 -1.99 19.06 -0.95
C ASN A 72 -1.76 19.78 0.39
N GLN A 73 -1.04 20.91 0.42
CA GLN A 73 -0.81 21.71 1.62
C GLN A 73 -1.44 23.10 1.53
N CYS A 74 -1.13 23.85 0.47
CA CYS A 74 -1.51 25.26 0.36
C CYS A 74 -2.63 25.53 -0.68
N GLY A 75 -3.16 24.48 -1.32
CA GLY A 75 -4.24 24.58 -2.31
C GLY A 75 -3.88 25.30 -3.61
N THR A 76 -2.64 25.78 -3.77
CA THR A 76 -2.25 26.51 -4.99
C THR A 76 -2.29 25.60 -6.20
N HIS A 77 -2.83 26.11 -7.33
CA HIS A 77 -2.85 25.39 -8.59
C HIS A 77 -1.42 25.07 -9.05
N LEU A 78 -1.18 23.80 -9.34
CA LEU A 78 0.10 23.29 -9.82
C LEU A 78 0.03 23.20 -11.34
N LYS A 79 1.02 23.77 -12.02
CA LYS A 79 1.16 23.55 -13.47
C LYS A 79 1.49 22.08 -13.71
N GLU A 80 0.91 21.49 -14.74
CA GLU A 80 1.31 20.15 -15.18
C GLU A 80 2.81 20.16 -15.50
N PRO A 81 3.63 19.40 -14.76
CA PRO A 81 5.05 19.35 -15.06
C PRO A 81 5.25 18.70 -16.43
N HIS A 82 6.36 19.01 -17.10
CA HIS A 82 6.79 18.23 -18.25
C HIS A 82 7.16 16.82 -17.77
N ILE A 83 6.21 15.89 -17.83
CA ILE A 83 6.41 14.50 -17.47
C ILE A 83 7.15 13.82 -18.62
N ALA A 84 8.34 13.30 -18.35
CA ALA A 84 9.07 12.47 -19.30
C ALA A 84 8.16 11.31 -19.75
N LYS A 85 8.14 11.04 -21.04
CA LYS A 85 7.40 9.92 -21.61
C LYS A 85 8.36 8.76 -21.83
N ASP A 86 7.89 7.55 -21.55
CA ASP A 86 8.59 6.32 -21.90
C ASP A 86 8.52 6.09 -23.43
N GLU A 87 9.18 5.06 -23.95
CA GLU A 87 9.25 4.77 -25.40
C GLU A 87 7.86 4.59 -26.03
N ASP A 88 6.89 4.06 -25.27
CA ASP A 88 5.49 3.94 -25.66
C ASP A 88 4.68 5.25 -25.58
N GLY A 89 5.33 6.39 -25.28
CA GLY A 89 4.68 7.69 -25.08
C GLY A 89 3.92 7.83 -23.75
N ARG A 90 4.00 6.82 -22.87
CA ARG A 90 3.32 6.81 -21.57
C ARG A 90 4.05 7.71 -20.57
N PRO A 91 3.33 8.48 -19.73
CA PRO A 91 3.97 9.33 -18.74
C PRO A 91 4.67 8.50 -17.66
N LYS A 92 5.96 8.77 -17.42
CA LYS A 92 6.74 8.15 -16.35
C LYS A 92 6.33 8.72 -14.99
N LEU A 93 5.42 8.03 -14.30
CA LEU A 93 4.86 8.44 -13.00
C LEU A 93 5.53 7.79 -11.81
N TYR A 94 6.23 6.69 -12.04
CA TYR A 94 6.92 5.91 -11.02
C TYR A 94 8.38 5.77 -11.41
N ALA A 95 9.22 5.58 -10.41
CA ALA A 95 10.60 5.19 -10.61
C ALA A 95 10.95 4.11 -9.59
N ASP A 96 11.76 3.16 -10.03
CA ASP A 96 12.28 2.11 -9.17
C ASP A 96 13.18 2.74 -8.10
N VAL A 97 13.01 2.28 -6.86
CA VAL A 97 13.82 2.68 -5.71
C VAL A 97 15.15 1.92 -5.72
N ALA A 98 15.10 0.65 -6.13
CA ALA A 98 16.26 -0.19 -6.36
C ALA A 98 16.12 -0.86 -7.72
N HIS A 99 17.20 -0.95 -8.48
CA HIS A 99 17.21 -1.68 -9.74
C HIS A 99 18.59 -2.28 -10.02
N PRO A 100 18.66 -3.46 -10.67
CA PRO A 100 19.93 -4.00 -11.14
C PRO A 100 20.51 -3.07 -12.21
N ILE A 101 21.84 -2.90 -12.20
CA ILE A 101 22.54 -2.06 -13.18
C ILE A 101 22.88 -2.84 -14.45
N ASN A 102 23.21 -4.14 -14.31
CA ASN A 102 23.60 -5.00 -15.41
C ASN A 102 22.59 -6.14 -15.66
N PRO A 103 22.58 -6.73 -16.87
CA PRO A 103 21.68 -7.83 -17.21
C PRO A 103 21.89 -9.08 -16.35
N GLU A 104 23.14 -9.42 -16.05
CA GLU A 104 23.49 -10.61 -15.25
C GLU A 104 22.82 -10.58 -13.86
N CYS A 105 22.86 -9.43 -13.18
CA CYS A 105 22.20 -9.26 -11.88
C CYS A 105 20.67 -9.30 -12.01
N ARG A 106 20.11 -8.73 -13.07
CA ARG A 106 18.66 -8.81 -13.35
C ARG A 106 18.21 -10.26 -13.50
N GLU A 107 18.95 -11.05 -14.30
CA GLU A 107 18.65 -12.46 -14.53
C GLU A 107 18.81 -13.28 -13.25
N ALA A 108 19.85 -13.03 -12.46
CA ALA A 108 20.04 -13.68 -11.17
C ALA A 108 18.87 -13.41 -10.21
N ILE A 109 18.49 -12.14 -10.01
CA ILE A 109 17.34 -11.78 -9.17
C ILE A 109 16.06 -12.45 -9.66
N GLN A 110 15.79 -12.38 -10.97
CA GLN A 110 14.60 -12.99 -11.53
C GLN A 110 14.56 -14.51 -11.30
N ARG A 111 15.67 -15.21 -11.57
CA ARG A 111 15.74 -16.65 -11.41
C ARG A 111 15.52 -17.08 -9.96
N GLU A 112 16.26 -16.51 -9.02
CA GLU A 112 16.16 -16.90 -7.59
C GLU A 112 14.77 -16.59 -7.02
N VAL A 113 14.19 -15.43 -7.36
CA VAL A 113 12.87 -15.03 -6.86
C VAL A 113 11.75 -15.89 -7.45
N ILE A 114 11.78 -16.17 -8.75
CA ILE A 114 10.75 -16.99 -9.39
C ILE A 114 10.83 -18.44 -8.91
N ALA A 115 12.03 -18.98 -8.68
CA ALA A 115 12.20 -20.32 -8.11
C ALA A 115 11.59 -20.40 -6.70
N ALA A 116 11.92 -19.44 -5.81
CA ALA A 116 11.35 -19.38 -4.47
C ALA A 116 9.81 -19.21 -4.47
N TYR A 117 9.28 -18.43 -5.43
CA TYR A 117 7.84 -18.27 -5.60
C TYR A 117 7.14 -19.59 -5.98
N GLN A 118 7.72 -20.36 -6.89
CA GLN A 118 7.17 -21.65 -7.30
C GLN A 118 7.18 -22.65 -6.13
N GLU A 119 8.28 -22.71 -5.38
CA GLU A 119 8.37 -23.55 -4.16
C GLU A 119 7.32 -23.12 -3.12
N GLU A 120 7.14 -21.81 -2.90
CA GLU A 120 6.12 -21.29 -1.99
C GLU A 120 4.71 -21.69 -2.44
N LEU A 121 4.42 -21.61 -3.73
CA LEU A 121 3.13 -21.98 -4.33
C LEU A 121 2.84 -23.48 -4.21
N GLU A 122 3.86 -24.33 -4.25
CA GLU A 122 3.71 -25.76 -3.98
C GLU A 122 3.48 -26.03 -2.50
N ARG A 123 4.22 -25.33 -1.63
CA ARG A 123 4.08 -25.44 -0.18
C ARG A 123 2.71 -24.96 0.30
N SER A 124 2.14 -23.94 -0.34
CA SER A 124 0.81 -23.42 -0.01
C SER A 124 -0.33 -24.40 -0.28
N LYS A 125 -0.10 -25.43 -1.10
CA LYS A 125 -1.08 -26.48 -1.39
C LYS A 125 -1.08 -27.59 -0.32
N GLN A 126 -0.06 -27.64 0.53
CA GLN A 126 0.06 -28.69 1.55
C GLN A 126 -0.84 -28.37 2.75
N PRO A 127 -1.45 -29.40 3.39
CA PRO A 127 -2.29 -29.19 4.57
C PRO A 127 -1.46 -28.65 5.73
N GLY A 128 -1.98 -27.62 6.42
CA GLY A 128 -1.27 -26.98 7.53
C GLY A 128 -0.22 -25.93 7.12
N TYR A 129 -0.27 -25.45 5.88
CA TYR A 129 0.57 -24.36 5.41
C TYR A 129 0.44 -23.10 6.29
N VAL A 130 1.59 -22.55 6.67
CA VAL A 130 1.73 -21.23 7.30
C VAL A 130 2.78 -20.46 6.51
N SER A 131 2.46 -19.22 6.12
CA SER A 131 3.39 -18.37 5.38
C SER A 131 4.55 -17.95 6.27
N ARG A 132 5.79 -18.08 5.78
CA ARG A 132 7.01 -17.64 6.49
C ARG A 132 7.21 -16.12 6.46
N TYR A 133 6.33 -15.37 5.80
CA TYR A 133 6.49 -13.93 5.61
C TYR A 133 6.12 -13.11 6.86
N GLU A 134 5.20 -13.60 7.69
CA GLU A 134 4.60 -12.84 8.80
C GLU A 134 5.50 -12.69 10.03
N ASP A 135 6.61 -13.44 10.11
CA ASP A 135 7.45 -13.51 11.30
C ASP A 135 8.30 -12.24 11.57
N TYR A 136 8.42 -11.30 10.62
CA TYR A 136 9.30 -10.13 10.73
C TYR A 136 8.62 -8.76 10.68
N ASP A 137 7.30 -8.70 10.43
CA ASP A 137 6.54 -7.45 10.58
C ASP A 137 6.27 -7.12 12.08
N ILE A 138 6.77 -7.96 13.00
CA ILE A 138 6.56 -7.85 14.46
C ILE A 138 7.69 -7.10 15.19
N ASP A 139 8.78 -6.72 14.51
CA ASP A 139 9.93 -6.06 15.18
C ASP A 139 9.78 -4.55 15.43
N ASP A 140 8.66 -3.91 15.06
CA ASP A 140 8.33 -2.52 15.46
C ASP A 140 7.38 -2.45 16.68
N ALA A 141 7.05 -3.59 17.30
CA ALA A 141 6.21 -3.65 18.50
C ALA A 141 6.97 -4.31 19.67
N PRO A 142 6.96 -3.73 20.89
CA PRO A 142 7.53 -4.40 22.05
C PRO A 142 6.73 -5.69 22.31
N THR A 143 7.42 -6.83 22.18
CA THR A 143 6.86 -8.18 22.22
C THR A 143 6.37 -8.55 23.62
N SER A 144 5.09 -8.29 23.90
CA SER A 144 4.36 -9.07 24.90
C SER A 144 3.79 -10.31 24.23
N LYS A 145 4.44 -11.45 24.47
CA LYS A 145 3.97 -12.81 24.12
C LYS A 145 2.44 -12.92 24.26
N ARG A 146 1.73 -13.13 23.16
CA ARG A 146 0.36 -13.65 23.17
C ARG A 146 0.36 -15.00 22.47
N GLN A 147 -0.02 -16.02 23.24
CA GLN A 147 -0.21 -17.38 22.77
C GLN A 147 -1.36 -17.43 21.75
N ALA A 148 -1.19 -18.32 20.78
CA ALA A 148 -2.11 -18.62 19.71
C ALA A 148 -3.49 -19.07 20.21
N THR A 149 -4.55 -18.50 19.63
CA THR A 149 -5.74 -19.21 19.12
C THR A 149 -6.55 -18.21 18.27
N ALA A 150 -6.80 -18.55 17.00
CA ALA A 150 -7.81 -17.85 16.20
C ALA A 150 -8.62 -18.91 15.45
N HIS A 151 -9.70 -19.37 16.10
CA HIS A 151 -10.86 -19.88 15.40
C HIS A 151 -11.43 -18.74 14.55
N VAL A 152 -11.51 -18.94 13.23
CA VAL A 152 -12.22 -18.02 12.34
C VAL A 152 -13.68 -18.48 12.31
N GLU A 153 -14.56 -17.76 13.01
CA GLU A 153 -16.00 -17.88 12.79
C GLU A 153 -16.39 -17.20 11.47
N PRO A 154 -17.40 -17.71 10.74
CA PRO A 154 -17.86 -17.09 9.50
C PRO A 154 -18.45 -15.70 9.76
N PRO A 155 -18.34 -14.75 8.81
CA PRO A 155 -18.91 -13.41 8.96
C PRO A 155 -20.44 -13.46 8.99
N GLU A 156 -21.04 -12.88 10.03
CA GLU A 156 -22.47 -12.62 10.09
C GLU A 156 -22.90 -11.60 9.00
N ALA A 157 -24.11 -11.80 8.48
CA ALA A 157 -24.66 -10.99 7.39
C ALA A 157 -24.80 -9.50 7.78
N PRO A 158 -24.61 -8.57 6.82
CA PRO A 158 -24.62 -7.14 7.10
C PRO A 158 -25.99 -6.67 7.61
N SER A 159 -25.97 -6.03 8.78
CA SER A 159 -27.11 -5.35 9.37
C SER A 159 -27.50 -4.14 8.51
N GLY A 160 -28.81 -3.90 8.35
CA GLY A 160 -29.41 -2.95 7.42
C GLY A 160 -29.01 -1.46 7.58
N PRO A 161 -29.53 -0.58 6.72
CA PRO A 161 -28.99 0.76 6.50
C PRO A 161 -29.05 1.66 7.74
N HIS A 162 -27.92 2.33 8.02
CA HIS A 162 -27.74 3.32 9.07
C HIS A 162 -28.78 4.45 9.00
N LYS A 163 -29.47 4.70 10.12
CA LYS A 163 -30.33 5.87 10.30
C LYS A 163 -29.48 7.08 10.73
N PRO A 164 -29.63 8.26 10.11
CA PRO A 164 -28.88 9.45 10.53
C PRO A 164 -29.32 9.92 11.93
N PRO A 165 -28.41 10.58 12.68
CA PRO A 165 -28.68 11.00 14.06
C PRO A 165 -29.77 12.08 14.10
N ALA A 166 -30.66 11.97 15.10
CA ALA A 166 -31.73 12.92 15.35
C ALA A 166 -31.17 14.15 16.10
N ASP A 167 -31.42 15.35 15.54
CA ASP A 167 -31.08 16.63 16.17
C ASP A 167 -31.85 16.80 17.49
N GLY A 168 -31.12 16.71 18.60
CA GLY A 168 -31.62 17.03 19.93
C GLY A 168 -31.54 18.52 20.21
N VAL A 169 -32.60 19.26 19.89
CA VAL A 169 -32.85 20.59 20.47
C VAL A 169 -33.71 20.39 21.72
N SER A 170 -33.12 20.57 22.91
CA SER A 170 -33.89 20.65 24.16
C SER A 170 -34.45 22.07 24.37
N PRO A 171 -35.69 22.21 24.86
CA PRO A 171 -36.30 23.49 25.15
C PRO A 171 -35.91 23.98 26.54
N ARG A 172 -35.80 25.30 26.71
CA ARG A 172 -35.83 25.92 28.04
C ARG A 172 -36.92 26.98 28.05
N ALA A 173 -37.94 26.72 28.86
CA ALA A 173 -39.09 27.59 29.05
C ALA A 173 -39.06 28.25 30.44
N THR A 174 -39.94 29.26 30.58
CA THR A 174 -40.40 30.00 31.77
C THR A 174 -39.53 31.21 32.16
N GLY A 175 -40.05 32.41 32.40
CA GLY A 175 -41.41 32.98 32.43
C GLY A 175 -41.28 34.51 32.57
N ALA A 176 -42.16 35.32 31.97
CA ALA A 176 -43.30 36.00 32.61
C ALA A 176 -43.08 37.53 32.74
N ASP A 177 -43.94 38.26 32.01
CA ASP A 177 -44.55 39.57 32.30
C ASP A 177 -43.70 40.84 32.49
N VAL A 178 -43.99 41.89 31.69
CA VAL A 178 -44.78 43.07 32.11
C VAL A 178 -44.84 44.10 30.96
N GLU A 179 -46.07 44.31 30.47
CA GLU A 179 -46.72 45.54 30.02
C GLU A 179 -45.96 46.87 29.74
N ARG A 180 -46.48 47.56 28.71
CA ARG A 180 -46.70 49.02 28.51
C ARG A 180 -45.64 49.91 27.82
N ASN A 181 -46.02 50.30 26.58
CA ASN A 181 -46.48 51.64 26.17
C ASN A 181 -45.51 52.84 26.02
N HIS A 182 -45.82 53.67 25.00
CA HIS A 182 -45.35 55.04 24.64
C HIS A 182 -44.02 55.13 23.86
N ARG A 183 -44.05 55.54 22.57
CA ARG A 183 -44.15 56.91 22.01
C ARG A 183 -43.03 57.84 22.48
N GLY A 184 -42.26 58.31 21.51
CA GLY A 184 -41.21 59.32 21.60
C GLY A 184 -40.38 59.28 20.34
#